data_AF-A0A929K5I8-F1
#
_entry.id   AF-A0A929K5I8-F1
#
_cell.length_a   1.000
_cell.length_b   1.000
_cell.length_c   1.000
_cell.angle_alpha   90.00
_cell.angle_beta   90.00
_cell.angle_gamma   90.00
#
_symmetry.space_group_name_H-M   'P 1'
#
loop_
_entity.id
_entity.type
_entity.pdbx_description
1 polymer ?
#
loop_
_entity_poly.entity_id
_entity_poly.type
_entity_poly.pdbx_seq_one_letter_code
_entity_poly.pdbx_strand_id
1 'polypeptide(L)'
;MLKPYGVPVERLNGGKPIVAPKNNWWENEATINAAAFYLERSATNNPIIKKLISVENLDDSRLENGVVAVHYRALSKKAPGKQHSRSYVGLALFTPEVELLKRYPEPLIAPSENPQGYDYLGVEDVRITRIGDTFYALY
;
A
#
# COMPACT_ATOMS: atom_id res chain seq x y z
N MET A 1 24.89 3.60 14.76
CA MET A 1 24.07 4.00 15.91
C MET A 1 23.23 5.20 15.47
N LEU A 2 21.92 5.07 15.34
CA LEU A 2 21.03 6.14 14.85
C LEU A 2 21.09 7.32 15.83
N LYS A 3 21.34 8.55 15.33
CA LYS A 3 21.15 9.78 16.13
C LYS A 3 19.65 9.97 16.33
N PRO A 4 19.11 9.92 17.56
CA PRO A 4 17.71 10.23 17.79
C PRO A 4 17.56 11.75 17.70
N TYR A 5 16.77 12.24 16.74
CA TYR A 5 16.40 13.66 16.63
C TYR A 5 15.40 14.09 17.72
N GLY A 6 15.52 13.55 18.93
CA GLY A 6 14.60 13.81 20.05
C GLY A 6 13.20 13.19 19.92
N VAL A 7 12.91 12.47 18.83
CA VAL A 7 11.62 11.81 18.61
C VAL A 7 11.74 10.32 18.99
N PRO A 8 10.93 9.80 19.92
CA PRO A 8 10.90 8.37 20.21
C PRO A 8 10.39 7.60 19.00
N VAL A 9 11.11 6.55 18.62
CA VAL A 9 10.71 5.61 17.56
C VAL A 9 10.26 4.32 18.22
N GLU A 10 9.01 3.95 18.01
CA GLU A 10 8.43 2.71 18.51
C GLU A 10 8.08 1.77 17.35
N ARG A 11 8.26 0.46 17.58
CA ARG A 11 7.80 -0.58 16.65
C ARG A 11 6.35 -0.93 16.96
N LEU A 12 5.45 -0.52 16.08
CA LEU A 12 4.05 -0.92 16.14
C LEU A 12 3.87 -2.43 15.92
N ASN A 13 2.68 -2.95 16.24
CA ASN A 13 2.31 -4.37 16.07
C ASN A 13 3.29 -5.35 16.74
N GLY A 14 3.86 -4.97 17.89
CA GLY A 14 4.87 -5.77 18.60
C GLY A 14 6.12 -6.05 17.75
N GLY A 15 6.43 -5.19 16.77
CA GLY A 15 7.52 -5.39 15.81
C GLY A 15 7.25 -6.42 14.72
N LYS A 16 6.03 -6.95 14.62
CA LYS A 16 5.64 -7.89 13.55
C LYS A 16 5.26 -7.14 12.27
N PRO A 17 5.53 -7.72 11.09
CA PRO A 17 5.14 -7.11 9.82
C PRO A 17 3.61 -6.99 9.74
N ILE A 18 3.15 -5.86 9.21
CA ILE A 18 1.73 -5.54 9.04
C ILE A 18 1.21 -6.03 7.67
N VAL A 19 2.13 -6.16 6.72
CA VAL A 19 1.94 -6.83 5.43
C VAL A 19 3.07 -7.86 5.29
N ALA A 20 2.70 -9.10 5.02
CA ALA A 20 3.62 -10.19 4.69
C ALA A 20 3.24 -10.80 3.33
N PRO A 21 4.18 -11.48 2.63
CA PRO A 21 3.89 -12.21 1.40
C PRO A 21 2.74 -13.19 1.55
N LYS A 22 1.96 -13.35 0.48
CA LYS A 22 0.89 -14.36 0.36
C LYS A 22 1.13 -15.21 -0.86
N ASN A 23 0.38 -16.30 -1.02
CA ASN A 23 0.50 -17.20 -2.18
C ASN A 23 -0.07 -16.60 -3.50
N ASN A 24 -0.44 -15.32 -3.50
CA ASN A 24 -0.77 -14.59 -4.72
C ASN A 24 0.48 -14.48 -5.60
N TRP A 25 0.32 -14.74 -6.89
CA TRP A 25 1.45 -14.91 -7.82
C TRP A 25 2.39 -13.69 -7.88
N TRP A 26 1.87 -12.48 -7.63
CA TRP A 26 2.57 -11.20 -7.74
C TRP A 26 3.24 -10.72 -6.44
N GLU A 27 2.97 -11.37 -5.30
CA GLU A 27 3.44 -10.93 -3.97
C GLU A 27 3.92 -12.10 -3.08
N ASN A 28 4.36 -13.18 -3.71
CA ASN A 28 4.74 -14.42 -3.02
C ASN A 28 6.22 -14.51 -2.63
N GLU A 29 7.04 -13.52 -2.99
CA GLU A 29 8.44 -13.45 -2.58
C GLU A 29 8.64 -12.50 -1.40
N ALA A 30 8.29 -11.22 -1.57
CA ALA A 30 8.50 -10.18 -0.58
C ALA A 30 7.44 -9.07 -0.67
N THR A 31 7.16 -8.41 0.45
CA THR A 31 6.31 -7.21 0.55
C THR A 31 7.02 -6.15 1.39
N ILE A 32 7.53 -5.10 0.74
CA ILE A 32 8.51 -4.16 1.31
C ILE A 32 8.27 -2.73 0.80
N ASN A 33 9.13 -1.79 1.21
CA ASN A 33 9.25 -0.42 0.67
C ASN A 33 7.91 0.28 0.41
N ALA A 34 7.08 0.38 1.45
CA ALA A 34 5.74 0.92 1.32
C ALA A 34 5.68 2.45 1.44
N ALA A 35 4.75 3.06 0.72
CA ALA A 35 4.16 4.34 1.06
C ALA A 35 2.93 4.13 1.96
N ALA A 36 2.69 5.08 2.85
CA ALA A 36 1.45 5.16 3.61
C ALA A 36 0.86 6.57 3.50
N PHE A 37 -0.45 6.65 3.39
CA PHE A 37 -1.20 7.90 3.43
C PHE A 37 -2.39 7.76 4.38
N TYR A 38 -2.57 8.73 5.27
CA TYR A 38 -3.66 8.73 6.24
C TYR A 38 -4.85 9.54 5.74
N LEU A 39 -6.04 8.93 5.76
CA LEU A 39 -7.33 9.54 5.44
C LEU A 39 -8.16 9.63 6.71
N GLU A 40 -8.08 10.75 7.41
CA GLU A 40 -8.98 11.05 8.52
C GLU A 40 -10.44 11.15 8.05
N ARG A 41 -11.39 10.90 8.96
CA ARG A 41 -12.82 11.08 8.68
C ARG A 41 -13.14 12.56 8.49
N SER A 42 -13.67 12.90 7.32
CA SER A 42 -14.10 14.25 6.99
C SER A 42 -15.07 14.22 5.81
N ALA A 43 -15.83 15.29 5.58
CA ALA A 43 -16.70 15.39 4.41
C ALA A 43 -15.94 15.15 3.09
N THR A 44 -14.68 15.60 3.02
CA THR A 44 -13.81 15.44 1.85
C THR A 44 -13.29 14.00 1.68
N ASN A 45 -12.91 13.33 2.77
CA ASN A 45 -12.29 12.01 2.69
C ASN A 45 -13.32 10.87 2.73
N ASN A 46 -14.49 11.07 3.34
CA ASN A 46 -15.51 10.03 3.48
C ASN A 46 -15.90 9.37 2.13
N PRO A 47 -16.11 10.11 1.02
CA PRO A 47 -16.37 9.49 -0.28
C PRO A 47 -15.20 8.64 -0.79
N ILE A 48 -13.96 9.03 -0.52
CA ILE A 48 -12.75 8.28 -0.89
C ILE A 48 -12.69 6.98 -0.08
N ILE A 49 -12.86 7.08 1.25
CA ILE A 49 -12.83 5.94 2.17
C ILE A 49 -13.91 4.91 1.78
N LYS A 50 -15.15 5.36 1.50
CA LYS A 50 -16.24 4.49 1.04
C LYS A 50 -15.86 3.68 -0.19
N LYS A 51 -15.26 4.34 -1.20
CA LYS A 51 -14.81 3.67 -2.43
C LYS A 51 -13.70 2.66 -2.18
N LEU A 52 -12.70 3.03 -1.38
CA LEU A 52 -11.56 2.16 -1.03
C LEU A 52 -12.01 0.92 -0.25
N ILE A 53 -12.84 1.09 0.78
CA ILE A 53 -13.34 -0.02 1.58
C ILE A 53 -14.43 -0.81 0.82
N SER A 54 -15.10 -0.19 -0.14
CA SER A 54 -16.24 -0.72 -0.91
C SER A 54 -17.48 -0.93 -0.05
N VAL A 55 -17.87 0.13 0.67
CA VAL A 55 -19.06 0.18 1.55
C VAL A 55 -19.90 1.41 1.24
N GLU A 56 -21.22 1.29 1.44
CA GLU A 56 -22.19 2.37 1.19
C GLU A 56 -22.24 3.41 2.33
N ASN A 57 -22.09 2.94 3.57
CA ASN A 57 -21.99 3.78 4.77
C ASN A 57 -20.68 3.51 5.53
N LEU A 58 -20.39 4.32 6.53
CA LEU A 58 -19.13 4.27 7.29
C LEU A 58 -19.42 4.09 8.79
N ASP A 59 -20.40 3.26 9.09
CA ASP A 59 -20.94 3.02 10.44
C ASP A 59 -20.12 1.97 11.21
N ASP A 60 -19.19 1.29 10.54
CA ASP A 60 -18.20 0.41 11.18
C ASP A 60 -17.32 1.25 12.12
N SER A 61 -17.36 0.94 13.42
CA SER A 61 -16.61 1.65 14.45
C SER A 61 -15.11 1.64 14.20
N ARG A 62 -14.57 0.64 13.49
CA ARG A 62 -13.15 0.60 13.12
C ARG A 62 -12.75 1.73 12.16
N LEU A 63 -13.72 2.37 11.52
CA LEU A 63 -13.50 3.49 10.60
C LEU A 63 -13.67 4.85 11.28
N GLU A 64 -13.90 4.92 12.60
CA GLU A 64 -14.14 6.18 13.32
C GLU A 64 -12.94 7.12 13.24
N ASN A 65 -11.73 6.58 13.32
CA ASN A 65 -10.47 7.32 13.26
C ASN A 65 -9.87 7.34 11.85
N GLY A 66 -10.68 7.05 10.81
CA GLY A 66 -10.22 7.08 9.43
C GLY A 66 -9.50 5.80 8.99
N VAL A 67 -8.73 5.91 7.92
CA VAL A 67 -8.07 4.76 7.26
C VAL A 67 -6.65 5.13 6.87
N VAL A 68 -5.71 4.22 7.10
CA VAL A 68 -4.35 4.28 6.57
C VAL A 68 -4.27 3.42 5.31
N ALA A 69 -4.01 4.06 4.17
CA ALA A 69 -3.79 3.39 2.90
C ALA A 69 -2.29 3.10 2.70
N VAL A 70 -1.92 1.82 2.75
CA VAL A 70 -0.56 1.32 2.60
C VAL A 70 -0.38 0.76 1.19
N HIS A 71 0.46 1.44 0.41
CA HIS A 71 0.86 1.03 -0.93
C HIS A 71 2.22 0.37 -0.83
N TYR A 72 2.29 -0.95 -0.99
CA TYR A 72 3.51 -1.71 -0.74
C TYR A 72 4.10 -2.27 -2.02
N ARG A 73 5.43 -2.25 -2.13
CA ARG A 73 6.14 -2.98 -3.18
C ARG A 73 6.00 -4.47 -2.91
N ALA A 74 5.61 -5.21 -3.94
CA ALA A 74 5.47 -6.66 -3.92
C ALA A 74 6.39 -7.28 -4.98
N LEU A 75 7.10 -8.35 -4.61
CA LEU A 75 7.90 -9.14 -5.53
C LEU A 75 7.25 -10.51 -5.77
N SER A 76 7.25 -10.93 -7.03
CA SER A 76 6.93 -12.28 -7.43
C SER A 76 8.20 -13.14 -7.50
N LYS A 77 8.18 -14.37 -6.97
CA LYS A 77 9.28 -15.35 -7.12
C LYS A 77 9.59 -15.68 -8.58
N LYS A 78 8.55 -15.66 -9.41
CA LYS A 78 8.64 -15.83 -10.87
C LYS A 78 7.40 -15.22 -11.50
N ALA A 79 7.56 -14.08 -12.16
CA ALA A 79 6.47 -13.48 -12.92
C ALA A 79 6.13 -14.41 -14.11
N PRO A 80 4.85 -14.78 -14.33
CA PRO A 80 4.45 -15.64 -15.43
C PRO A 80 4.95 -15.10 -16.78
N GLY A 81 5.67 -15.94 -17.53
CA GLY A 81 6.18 -15.57 -18.86
C GLY A 81 7.37 -14.60 -18.90
N LYS A 82 8.00 -14.30 -17.76
CA LYS A 82 9.15 -13.37 -17.68
C LYS A 82 10.42 -14.09 -17.23
N GLN A 83 11.56 -13.61 -17.71
CA GLN A 83 12.88 -14.13 -17.33
C GLN A 83 13.36 -13.64 -15.96
N HIS A 84 12.82 -12.51 -15.49
CA HIS A 84 13.15 -11.89 -14.20
C HIS A 84 11.90 -11.67 -13.36
N SER A 85 12.06 -11.69 -12.03
CA SER A 85 11.05 -11.21 -11.09
C SER A 85 10.75 -9.75 -11.37
N ARG A 86 9.48 -9.36 -11.27
CA ARG A 86 9.04 -7.97 -11.44
C ARG A 86 8.41 -7.48 -10.14
N SER A 87 8.59 -6.20 -9.88
CA SER A 87 7.97 -5.52 -8.76
C SER A 87 6.59 -4.97 -9.16
N TYR A 88 5.65 -5.06 -8.24
CA TYR A 88 4.27 -4.57 -8.34
C TYR A 88 3.97 -3.67 -7.14
N VAL A 89 2.96 -2.80 -7.24
CA VAL A 89 2.45 -2.05 -6.08
C VAL A 89 1.10 -2.63 -5.65
N GLY A 90 1.05 -3.20 -4.45
CA GLY A 90 -0.17 -3.63 -3.80
C GLY A 90 -0.82 -2.54 -2.96
N LEU A 91 -2.09 -2.74 -2.59
CA LEU A 91 -2.83 -1.84 -1.70
C LEU A 91 -3.45 -2.63 -0.53
N ALA A 92 -3.13 -2.19 0.69
CA ALA A 92 -3.78 -2.64 1.91
C ALA A 92 -4.27 -1.42 2.72
N LEU A 93 -5.44 -1.57 3.34
CA LEU A 93 -6.12 -0.57 4.13
C LEU A 93 -6.14 -1.04 5.58
N PHE A 94 -5.71 -0.16 6.48
CA PHE A 94 -5.66 -0.42 7.91
C PHE A 94 -6.38 0.66 8.70
N THR A 95 -6.76 0.35 9.93
CA THR A 95 -7.01 1.38 10.94
C THR A 95 -5.69 2.08 11.31
N PRO A 96 -5.72 3.26 11.95
CA PRO A 96 -4.51 3.89 12.51
C PRO A 96 -3.77 2.99 13.51
N GLU A 97 -4.50 2.12 14.20
CA GLU A 97 -4.00 1.11 15.14
C GLU A 97 -3.47 -0.15 14.45
N VAL A 98 -3.37 -0.13 13.12
CA VAL A 98 -2.73 -1.17 12.30
C VAL A 98 -3.55 -2.46 12.21
N GLU A 99 -4.86 -2.38 12.42
CA GLU A 99 -5.78 -3.49 12.16
C GLU A 99 -6.13 -3.56 10.67
N LEU A 100 -6.02 -4.74 10.06
CA LEU A 100 -6.29 -4.90 8.63
C LEU A 100 -7.80 -4.75 8.35
N LEU A 101 -8.15 -3.76 7.54
CA LEU A 101 -9.51 -3.56 7.03
C LEU A 101 -9.72 -4.29 5.70
N LYS A 102 -8.75 -4.17 4.79
CA LYS A 102 -8.84 -4.75 3.44
C LYS A 102 -7.45 -4.89 2.82
N ARG A 103 -7.21 -5.97 2.06
CA ARG A 103 -6.04 -6.10 1.17
C ARG A 103 -6.55 -6.47 -0.20
N TYR A 104 -6.20 -5.68 -1.21
CA TYR A 104 -6.67 -5.91 -2.57
C TYR A 104 -6.03 -7.20 -3.13
N PRO A 105 -6.79 -8.01 -3.89
CA PRO A 105 -6.31 -9.29 -4.39
C PRO A 105 -5.34 -9.15 -5.57
N GLU A 106 -5.46 -8.06 -6.33
CA GLU A 106 -4.65 -7.72 -7.50
C GLU A 106 -3.77 -6.51 -7.20
N PRO A 107 -2.63 -6.36 -7.90
CA PRO A 107 -1.79 -5.17 -7.77
C PRO A 107 -2.55 -3.92 -8.21
N LEU A 108 -2.36 -2.82 -7.46
CA LEU A 108 -2.90 -1.51 -7.83
C LEU A 108 -2.14 -0.92 -9.02
N ILE A 109 -0.81 -1.07 -9.04
CA ILE A 109 0.04 -0.66 -10.16
C ILE A 109 0.82 -1.88 -10.61
N ALA A 110 0.70 -2.19 -11.90
CA ALA A 110 1.44 -3.24 -12.57
C ALA A 110 2.39 -2.62 -13.59
N PRO A 111 3.59 -3.17 -13.75
CA PRO A 111 4.55 -2.71 -14.75
C PRO A 111 4.03 -2.99 -16.18
N SER A 112 4.34 -2.10 -17.13
CA SER A 112 3.89 -2.23 -18.53
C SER A 112 4.27 -3.56 -19.16
N GLU A 113 3.39 -4.13 -19.99
CA GLU A 113 3.71 -5.34 -20.75
C GLU A 113 4.57 -5.07 -22.00
N ASN A 114 4.72 -3.80 -22.41
CA ASN A 114 5.59 -3.41 -23.51
C ASN A 114 7.08 -3.48 -23.09
N PRO A 115 7.94 -4.29 -23.74
CA PRO A 115 9.37 -4.35 -23.44
C PRO A 115 10.14 -3.02 -23.54
N GLN A 116 9.59 -2.04 -24.28
CA GLN A 116 10.15 -0.69 -24.40
C GLN A 116 9.49 0.32 -23.45
N GLY A 117 8.56 -0.12 -22.60
CA GLY A 117 7.90 0.72 -21.61
C GLY A 117 8.85 1.11 -20.46
N TYR A 118 8.69 2.32 -19.95
CA TYR A 118 9.55 2.89 -18.90
C TYR A 118 9.62 2.04 -17.62
N ASP A 119 8.52 1.38 -17.28
CA ASP A 119 8.36 0.56 -16.08
C ASP A 119 8.34 -0.95 -16.39
N TYR A 120 8.76 -1.38 -17.59
CA TYR A 120 8.72 -2.79 -18.00
C TYR A 120 9.39 -3.73 -17.00
N LEU A 121 10.49 -3.29 -16.37
CA LEU A 121 11.23 -4.12 -15.41
C LEU A 121 10.56 -4.22 -14.03
N GLY A 122 9.61 -3.34 -13.71
CA GLY A 122 8.94 -3.30 -12.43
C GLY A 122 8.51 -1.89 -12.06
N VAL A 123 7.56 -1.82 -11.13
CA VAL A 123 7.18 -0.59 -10.42
C VAL A 123 7.62 -0.74 -8.97
N GLU A 124 8.45 0.17 -8.49
CA GLU A 124 9.17 -0.02 -7.23
C GLU A 124 8.94 1.15 -6.29
N ASP A 125 9.10 0.92 -4.98
CA ASP A 125 9.51 2.00 -4.09
C ASP A 125 8.59 3.24 -4.14
N VAL A 126 7.29 3.00 -4.22
CA VAL A 126 6.29 4.06 -4.44
C VAL A 126 6.26 5.03 -3.25
N ARG A 127 6.13 6.33 -3.55
CA ARG A 127 5.83 7.41 -2.60
C ARG A 127 4.55 8.10 -3.08
N ILE A 128 3.61 8.32 -2.16
CA ILE A 128 2.31 8.94 -2.49
C ILE A 128 2.11 10.19 -1.67
N THR A 129 1.66 11.25 -2.34
CA THR A 129 1.22 12.50 -1.71
C THR A 129 -0.07 12.99 -2.36
N ARG A 130 -0.78 13.88 -1.67
CA ARG A 130 -1.99 14.53 -2.19
C ARG A 130 -1.73 16.03 -2.32
N ILE A 131 -2.03 16.59 -3.49
CA ILE A 131 -2.01 18.04 -3.72
C ILE A 131 -3.39 18.43 -4.26
N GLY A 132 -4.14 19.23 -3.49
CA GLY A 132 -5.55 19.49 -3.76
C GLY A 132 -6.36 18.20 -3.73
N ASP A 133 -7.09 17.91 -4.81
CA ASP A 133 -7.91 16.70 -4.95
C ASP A 133 -7.24 15.57 -5.74
N THR A 134 -5.94 15.71 -6.02
CA THR A 134 -5.19 14.75 -6.81
C THR A 134 -4.13 14.04 -5.97
N PHE A 135 -4.11 12.71 -6.07
CA PHE A 135 -3.04 11.88 -5.53
C PHE A 135 -1.95 11.71 -6.59
N TYR A 136 -0.70 11.93 -6.19
CA TYR A 136 0.48 11.76 -7.02
C TYR A 136 1.29 10.60 -6.46
N ALA A 137 1.62 9.64 -7.34
CA ALA A 137 2.50 8.53 -7.03
C ALA A 137 3.82 8.72 -7.78
N LEU A 138 4.93 8.65 -7.06
CA LEU A 138 6.29 8.61 -7.59
C LEU A 138 6.85 7.22 -7.35
N TYR A 139 7.34 6.56 -8.39
CA TYR A 139 7.87 5.19 -8.35
C TYR A 139 8.93 4.99 -9.43
#